data_AF-A0A957ZX09-F1
#
_entry.id   AF-A0A957ZX09-F1
#
_cell.length_a   1.000
_cell.length_b   1.000
_cell.length_c   1.000
_cell.angle_alpha   90.00
_cell.angle_beta   90.00
_cell.angle_gamma   90.00
#
_symmetry.space_group_name_H-M   'P 1'
#
loop_
_entity.id
_entity.type
_entity.pdbx_description
1 polymer ?
#
loop_
_entity_poly.entity_id
_entity_poly.type
_entity_poly.pdbx_seq_one_letter_code
_entity_poly.pdbx_strand_id
1 'polypeptide(L)'
;GDALLAYLRTVRPELTGPLEIRQFPSGYSNLTYAVRSGAQEFVLRRPPFGAAVKSAHDMGREYRVLAGLHPVYAKAPQPIAYCDDPAVIGAPFYVMERVNGVILRAQPAPTTTDLPPATARRLGLAVVDELAAIHALDVNAAGLADLGRPEGYIARQIDGWTRRYQRAQTDGIPQLDAAASWLHANLPAEADATLIHNDYKHDNVVLAPDDLTRIIAVLDWEMCTLGDPRMDLGTTLGYWIEPDDPPALAGMFGLTTLPGTPTRADVVRRYGETSGRDVGDPLFFYVYGVF
;
A
#
# COMPACT_ATOMS: atom_id res chain seq x y z
N GLY A 1 -10.12 -26.36 -6.42
CA GLY A 1 -10.82 -25.96 -7.66
C GLY A 1 -12.32 -25.97 -7.43
N ASP A 2 -12.90 -27.15 -7.28
CA ASP A 2 -14.35 -27.33 -7.28
C ASP A 2 -15.05 -26.70 -6.07
N ALA A 3 -14.50 -26.83 -4.87
CA ALA A 3 -15.03 -26.18 -3.67
C ALA A 3 -15.03 -24.64 -3.77
N LEU A 4 -13.97 -24.05 -4.32
CA LEU A 4 -13.89 -22.61 -4.59
C LEU A 4 -14.92 -22.19 -5.64
N LEU A 5 -15.10 -22.95 -6.72
CA LEU A 5 -16.11 -22.65 -7.74
C LEU A 5 -17.52 -22.72 -7.17
N ALA A 6 -17.82 -23.73 -6.35
CA ALA A 6 -19.10 -23.87 -5.67
C ALA A 6 -19.37 -22.67 -4.75
N TYR A 7 -18.38 -22.27 -3.95
CA TYR A 7 -18.46 -21.08 -3.12
C TYR A 7 -18.70 -19.81 -3.95
N LEU A 8 -17.88 -19.57 -4.98
CA LEU A 8 -18.01 -18.38 -5.82
C LEU A 8 -19.39 -18.28 -6.50
N ARG A 9 -20.01 -19.41 -6.86
CA ARG A 9 -21.37 -19.42 -7.42
C ARG A 9 -22.46 -18.97 -6.45
N THR A 10 -22.22 -19.03 -5.14
CA THR A 10 -23.16 -18.51 -4.14
C THR A 10 -23.25 -16.98 -4.16
N VAL A 11 -22.17 -16.31 -4.55
CA VAL A 11 -22.06 -14.85 -4.61
C VAL A 11 -22.10 -14.31 -6.05
N ARG A 12 -21.75 -15.15 -7.03
CA ARG A 12 -21.74 -14.86 -8.48
C ARG A 12 -22.40 -16.02 -9.25
N PRO A 13 -23.74 -16.14 -9.23
CA PRO A 13 -24.46 -17.26 -9.83
C PRO A 13 -24.26 -17.40 -11.34
N GLU A 14 -23.84 -16.33 -12.02
CA GLU A 14 -23.59 -16.30 -13.46
C GLU A 14 -22.27 -16.99 -13.89
N LEU A 15 -21.46 -17.48 -12.94
CA LEU A 15 -20.22 -18.22 -13.23
C LEU A 15 -20.53 -19.62 -13.77
N THR A 16 -20.46 -19.80 -15.08
CA THR A 16 -20.86 -21.04 -15.76
C THR A 16 -19.68 -21.93 -16.18
N GLY A 17 -18.45 -21.41 -16.25
CA GLY A 17 -17.25 -22.13 -16.70
C GLY A 17 -16.36 -22.68 -15.57
N PRO A 18 -15.35 -23.51 -15.90
CA PRO A 18 -14.33 -23.93 -14.94
C PRO A 18 -13.49 -22.73 -14.46
N LEU A 19 -12.82 -22.88 -13.31
CA LEU A 19 -11.89 -21.88 -12.83
C LEU A 19 -10.50 -22.07 -13.44
N GLU A 20 -9.97 -21.01 -14.01
CA GLU A 20 -8.55 -20.86 -14.28
C GLU A 20 -7.92 -20.01 -13.17
N ILE A 21 -6.89 -20.55 -12.50
CA ILE A 21 -6.25 -19.89 -11.36
C ILE A 21 -4.77 -19.70 -11.69
N ARG A 22 -4.27 -18.47 -11.55
CA ARG A 22 -2.86 -18.14 -11.73
C ARG A 22 -2.40 -17.28 -10.57
N GLN A 23 -1.28 -17.63 -9.95
CA GLN A 23 -0.69 -16.80 -8.91
C GLN A 23 0.02 -15.62 -9.55
N PHE A 24 -0.12 -14.42 -8.96
CA PHE A 24 0.75 -13.31 -9.32
C PHE A 24 2.16 -13.57 -8.77
N PRO A 25 3.22 -13.19 -9.50
CA PRO A 25 4.60 -13.43 -9.07
C PRO A 25 5.02 -12.55 -7.88
N SER A 26 4.26 -11.50 -7.58
CA SER A 26 4.46 -10.55 -6.48
C SER A 26 3.33 -10.67 -5.44
N GLY A 27 3.57 -10.13 -4.23
CA GLY A 27 2.65 -10.23 -3.09
C GLY A 27 3.14 -11.27 -2.07
N TYR A 28 4.30 -11.02 -1.48
CA TYR A 28 4.97 -11.98 -0.59
C TYR A 28 4.33 -12.06 0.80
N SER A 29 3.64 -11.00 1.25
CA SER A 29 2.95 -10.96 2.54
C SER A 29 1.69 -11.84 2.53
N ASN A 30 0.79 -11.63 1.56
CA ASN A 30 -0.38 -12.46 1.33
C ASN A 30 -0.44 -12.92 -0.14
N LEU A 31 -0.75 -14.20 -0.34
CA LEU A 31 -0.74 -14.81 -1.66
C LEU A 31 -1.91 -14.28 -2.48
N THR A 32 -1.62 -13.75 -3.66
CA THR A 32 -2.59 -13.11 -4.55
C THR A 32 -2.72 -13.92 -5.84
N TYR A 33 -3.95 -14.23 -6.24
CA TYR A 33 -4.27 -15.07 -7.39
C TYR A 33 -5.24 -14.38 -8.32
N ALA A 34 -4.98 -14.42 -9.62
CA ALA A 34 -5.98 -14.18 -10.66
C ALA A 34 -6.88 -15.42 -10.76
N VAL A 35 -8.18 -15.21 -10.66
CA VAL A 35 -9.21 -16.25 -10.82
C VAL A 35 -10.10 -15.85 -11.98
N ARG A 36 -10.17 -16.70 -13.00
CA ARG A 36 -11.00 -16.47 -14.19
C ARG A 36 -12.02 -17.59 -14.38
N SER A 37 -13.23 -17.23 -14.79
CA SER A 37 -14.26 -18.17 -15.24
C SER A 37 -14.96 -17.57 -16.46
N GLY A 38 -14.69 -18.12 -17.65
CA GLY A 38 -15.15 -17.53 -18.90
C GLY A 38 -14.62 -16.10 -19.07
N ALA A 39 -15.53 -15.13 -19.23
CA ALA A 39 -15.20 -13.71 -19.36
C ALA A 39 -15.03 -12.96 -18.02
N GLN A 40 -15.35 -13.61 -16.89
CA GLN A 40 -15.28 -12.97 -15.57
C GLN A 40 -13.90 -13.18 -14.95
N GLU A 41 -13.33 -12.11 -14.41
CA GLU A 41 -12.02 -12.11 -13.75
C GLU A 41 -12.08 -11.47 -12.37
N PHE A 42 -11.40 -12.10 -11.42
CA PHE A 42 -11.33 -11.70 -10.02
C PHE A 42 -9.90 -11.81 -9.49
N VAL A 43 -9.66 -11.16 -8.36
CA VAL A 43 -8.47 -11.37 -7.56
C VAL A 43 -8.87 -12.06 -6.26
N LEU A 44 -8.20 -13.15 -5.92
CA LEU A 44 -8.31 -13.83 -4.63
C LEU A 44 -7.06 -13.57 -3.81
N ARG A 45 -7.24 -13.12 -2.56
CA ARG A 45 -6.15 -13.00 -1.58
C ARG A 45 -6.36 -13.95 -0.42
N ARG A 46 -5.27 -14.57 0.02
CA ARG A 46 -5.24 -15.48 1.18
C ARG A 46 -3.89 -15.42 1.91
N PRO A 47 -3.82 -15.89 3.17
CA PRO A 47 -2.56 -16.00 3.90
C PRO A 47 -1.56 -16.95 3.23
N PRO A 48 -0.25 -16.77 3.46
CA PRO A 48 0.76 -17.75 3.08
C PRO A 48 0.49 -19.13 3.68
N PHE A 49 1.01 -20.17 3.05
CA PHE A 49 0.93 -21.53 3.59
C PHE A 49 1.67 -21.60 4.94
N GLY A 50 1.01 -22.15 5.95
CA GLY A 50 1.60 -22.33 7.30
C GLY A 50 1.75 -21.03 8.11
N ALA A 51 1.29 -19.88 7.61
CA ALA A 51 1.28 -18.66 8.40
C ALA A 51 0.30 -18.80 9.58
N ALA A 52 0.75 -18.51 10.79
CA ALA A 52 -0.15 -18.26 11.90
C ALA A 52 -0.92 -16.96 11.60
N VAL A 53 -2.25 -16.97 11.71
CA VAL A 53 -3.08 -15.77 11.50
C VAL A 53 -2.71 -14.74 12.58
N LYS A 54 -1.85 -13.80 12.22
CA LYS A 54 -1.54 -12.57 12.94
C LYS A 54 -2.18 -11.41 12.18
N SER A 55 -2.20 -10.21 12.76
CA SER A 55 -2.87 -9.04 12.17
C SER A 55 -2.50 -8.75 10.70
N ALA A 56 -1.26 -9.02 10.29
CA ALA A 56 -0.78 -8.82 8.91
C ALA A 56 -1.32 -9.84 7.89
N HIS A 57 -1.91 -10.95 8.35
CA HIS A 57 -2.50 -11.99 7.51
C HIS A 57 -4.01 -12.15 7.76
N ASP A 58 -4.64 -11.14 8.36
CA ASP A 58 -6.07 -11.14 8.65
C ASP A 58 -6.87 -10.70 7.40
N MET A 59 -7.27 -11.68 6.60
CA MET A 59 -8.10 -11.46 5.41
C MET A 59 -9.46 -10.83 5.71
N GLY A 60 -10.01 -11.07 6.90
CA GLY A 60 -11.28 -10.48 7.30
C GLY A 60 -11.15 -8.98 7.58
N ARG A 61 -10.01 -8.57 8.14
CA ARG A 61 -9.66 -7.16 8.29
C ARG A 61 -9.49 -6.46 6.95
N GLU A 62 -8.70 -7.03 6.04
CA GLU A 62 -8.52 -6.46 4.70
C GLU A 62 -9.84 -6.32 3.95
N TYR A 63 -10.68 -7.36 3.96
CA TYR A 63 -12.00 -7.32 3.34
C TYR A 63 -12.87 -6.20 3.92
N ARG A 64 -12.93 -6.05 5.27
CA ARG A 64 -13.70 -4.97 5.91
C ARG A 64 -13.20 -3.59 5.51
N VAL A 65 -11.89 -3.40 5.43
CA VAL A 65 -11.29 -2.14 4.97
C VAL A 65 -11.75 -1.81 3.56
N LEU A 66 -11.61 -2.75 2.62
CA LEU A 66 -12.07 -2.52 1.24
C LEU A 66 -13.58 -2.29 1.17
N ALA A 67 -14.37 -2.99 1.99
CA ALA A 67 -15.83 -2.88 2.00
C ALA A 67 -16.30 -1.52 2.52
N GLY A 68 -15.57 -0.96 3.48
CA GLY A 68 -15.79 0.40 3.97
C GLY A 68 -15.28 1.48 3.02
N LEU A 69 -14.12 1.28 2.38
CA LEU A 69 -13.50 2.27 1.51
C LEU A 69 -14.17 2.40 0.16
N HIS A 70 -14.46 1.29 -0.52
CA HIS A 70 -14.93 1.31 -1.91
C HIS A 70 -16.13 2.26 -2.16
N PRO A 71 -17.16 2.32 -1.28
CA PRO A 71 -18.30 3.24 -1.45
C PRO A 71 -17.93 4.73 -1.41
N VAL A 72 -16.87 5.11 -0.69
CA VAL A 72 -16.43 6.52 -0.54
C VAL A 72 -15.16 6.85 -1.33
N TYR A 73 -14.47 5.82 -1.81
CA TYR A 73 -13.22 5.89 -2.54
C TYR A 73 -13.18 4.78 -3.59
N ALA A 74 -13.74 5.06 -4.77
CA ALA A 74 -13.91 4.08 -5.84
C ALA A 74 -12.60 3.51 -6.44
N LYS A 75 -11.44 4.08 -6.07
CA LYS A 75 -10.12 3.57 -6.46
C LYS A 75 -9.62 2.46 -5.51
N ALA A 76 -10.27 2.22 -4.37
CA ALA A 76 -10.08 0.97 -3.63
C ALA A 76 -10.83 -0.14 -4.38
N PRO A 77 -10.19 -1.29 -4.69
CA PRO A 77 -10.85 -2.38 -5.40
C PRO A 77 -12.12 -2.84 -4.71
N GLN A 78 -13.18 -3.03 -5.48
CA GLN A 78 -14.46 -3.54 -5.01
C GLN A 78 -14.28 -4.93 -4.38
N PRO A 79 -14.55 -5.10 -3.08
CA PRO A 79 -14.61 -6.43 -2.49
C PRO A 79 -15.89 -7.15 -2.93
N ILE A 80 -15.78 -8.43 -3.26
CA ILE A 80 -16.87 -9.26 -3.76
C ILE A 80 -17.36 -10.22 -2.68
N ALA A 81 -16.45 -10.92 -2.02
CA ALA A 81 -16.82 -11.91 -1.01
C ALA A 81 -15.68 -12.19 -0.04
N TYR A 82 -16.01 -12.59 1.18
CA TYR A 82 -15.09 -13.08 2.20
C TYR A 82 -15.55 -14.43 2.72
N CYS A 83 -14.63 -15.38 2.83
CA CYS A 83 -14.85 -16.72 3.34
C CYS A 83 -13.84 -17.00 4.45
N ASP A 84 -14.32 -17.33 5.63
CA ASP A 84 -13.51 -17.78 6.77
C ASP A 84 -13.50 -19.31 6.93
N ASP A 85 -14.37 -20.03 6.21
CA ASP A 85 -14.43 -21.49 6.25
C ASP A 85 -13.20 -22.14 5.60
N PRO A 86 -12.30 -22.77 6.38
CA PRO A 86 -11.12 -23.44 5.86
C PRO A 86 -11.47 -24.68 5.02
N ALA A 87 -12.70 -25.21 5.07
CA ALA A 87 -13.10 -26.34 4.25
C ALA A 87 -13.13 -26.00 2.74
N VAL A 88 -13.20 -24.71 2.37
CA VAL A 88 -13.28 -24.29 0.95
C VAL A 88 -11.93 -24.38 0.24
N ILE A 89 -10.88 -23.74 0.79
CA ILE A 89 -9.53 -23.76 0.20
C ILE A 89 -8.38 -23.93 1.21
N GLY A 90 -8.68 -24.28 2.47
CA GLY A 90 -7.69 -24.52 3.52
C GLY A 90 -7.25 -23.29 4.31
N ALA A 91 -7.82 -22.11 4.03
CA ALA A 91 -7.54 -20.87 4.76
C ALA A 91 -8.65 -19.85 4.52
N PRO A 92 -8.82 -18.85 5.41
CA PRO A 92 -9.63 -17.68 5.12
C PRO A 92 -9.12 -16.96 3.86
N PHE A 93 -10.04 -16.40 3.08
CA PHE A 93 -9.72 -15.66 1.88
C PHE A 93 -10.79 -14.63 1.58
N TYR A 94 -10.43 -13.64 0.76
CA TYR A 94 -11.42 -12.79 0.12
C TYR A 94 -11.19 -12.71 -1.38
N VAL A 95 -12.23 -12.27 -2.07
CA VAL A 95 -12.27 -12.06 -3.50
C VAL A 95 -12.67 -10.63 -3.75
N MET A 96 -11.99 -9.97 -4.68
CA MET A 96 -12.25 -8.61 -5.10
C MET A 96 -12.23 -8.51 -6.64
N GLU A 97 -12.68 -7.37 -7.15
CA GLU A 97 -12.61 -7.10 -8.58
C GLU A 97 -11.18 -7.17 -9.11
N ARG A 98 -11.05 -7.52 -10.39
CA ARG A 98 -9.78 -7.39 -11.11
C ARG A 98 -9.74 -6.04 -11.81
N VAL A 99 -9.00 -5.09 -11.24
CA VAL A 99 -8.70 -3.82 -11.92
C VAL A 99 -7.64 -4.06 -13.00
N ASN A 100 -8.02 -3.84 -14.26
CA ASN A 100 -7.14 -4.00 -15.41
C ASN A 100 -6.46 -2.67 -15.75
N GLY A 101 -5.16 -2.59 -15.52
CA GLY A 101 -4.34 -1.41 -15.79
C GLY A 101 -2.84 -1.71 -15.74
N VAL A 102 -2.04 -0.65 -15.74
CA VAL A 102 -0.58 -0.71 -15.75
C VAL A 102 -0.04 -0.45 -14.35
N ILE A 103 0.86 -1.31 -13.87
CA ILE A 103 1.62 -1.09 -12.64
C ILE A 103 3.08 -0.91 -13.05
N LEU A 104 3.67 0.22 -12.68
CA LEU A 104 5.08 0.50 -12.93
C LEU A 104 5.92 -0.07 -11.77
N ARG A 105 6.98 -0.80 -12.10
CA ARG A 105 7.87 -1.45 -11.13
C ARG A 105 9.31 -1.18 -11.49
N ALA A 106 10.16 -1.08 -10.47
CA ALA A 106 11.60 -0.97 -10.64
C ALA A 106 12.23 -2.26 -11.19
N GLN A 107 11.79 -3.45 -10.75
CA GLN A 107 12.29 -4.76 -11.20
C GLN A 107 11.24 -5.89 -11.08
N PRO A 108 11.35 -6.99 -11.86
CA PRO A 108 12.23 -7.16 -13.02
C PRO A 108 11.72 -6.35 -14.22
N ALA A 109 12.64 -5.62 -14.86
CA ALA A 109 12.38 -4.80 -16.03
C ALA A 109 11.92 -5.67 -17.23
N PRO A 110 10.65 -5.50 -17.62
CA PRO A 110 10.42 -4.83 -18.90
C PRO A 110 9.55 -3.57 -18.77
N THR A 111 9.13 -3.19 -17.56
CA THR A 111 8.17 -2.08 -17.32
C THR A 111 8.78 -0.76 -16.88
N THR A 112 10.11 -0.67 -16.74
CA THR A 112 10.81 0.63 -16.69
C THR A 112 10.74 1.23 -18.10
N THR A 113 9.58 1.76 -18.45
CA THR A 113 9.33 2.44 -19.72
C THR A 113 10.17 3.71 -19.72
N ASP A 114 10.75 4.07 -20.86
CA ASP A 114 11.31 5.41 -21.09
C ASP A 114 10.17 6.43 -21.06
N LEU A 115 9.68 6.77 -19.87
CA LEU A 115 8.64 7.77 -19.70
C LEU A 115 9.22 9.11 -20.13
N PRO A 116 8.54 9.84 -21.04
CA PRO A 116 8.92 11.22 -21.34
C PRO A 116 9.02 12.02 -20.04
N PRO A 117 10.01 12.92 -19.87
CA PRO A 117 10.20 13.61 -18.59
C PRO A 117 8.98 14.38 -18.10
N ALA A 118 8.20 14.94 -19.02
CA ALA A 118 6.93 15.60 -18.69
C ALA A 118 5.87 14.64 -18.15
N THR A 119 5.84 13.38 -18.62
CA THR A 119 4.93 12.33 -18.15
C THR A 119 5.39 11.82 -16.78
N ALA A 120 6.68 11.57 -16.59
CA ALA A 120 7.24 11.21 -15.27
C ALA A 120 6.91 12.27 -14.21
N ARG A 121 7.07 13.56 -14.57
CA ARG A 121 6.67 14.66 -13.69
C ARG A 121 5.20 14.62 -13.30
N ARG A 122 4.30 14.50 -14.29
CA ARG A 122 2.85 14.48 -14.04
C ARG A 122 2.42 13.26 -13.23
N LEU A 123 2.99 12.09 -13.51
CA LEU A 123 2.75 10.88 -12.72
C LEU A 123 3.20 11.08 -11.28
N GLY A 124 4.42 11.56 -11.05
CA GLY A 124 4.91 11.81 -9.69
C GLY A 124 4.01 12.76 -8.91
N LEU A 125 3.54 13.85 -9.53
CA LEU A 125 2.59 14.76 -8.90
C LEU A 125 1.23 14.10 -8.64
N ALA A 126 0.71 13.29 -9.58
CA ALA A 126 -0.55 12.57 -9.41
C ALA A 126 -0.50 11.57 -8.23
N VAL A 127 0.64 10.90 -8.05
CA VAL A 127 0.86 9.99 -6.90
C VAL A 127 0.79 10.75 -5.58
N VAL A 128 1.39 11.94 -5.51
CA VAL A 128 1.33 12.80 -4.31
C VAL A 128 -0.08 13.34 -4.06
N ASP A 129 -0.78 13.74 -5.11
CA ASP A 129 -2.16 14.23 -5.00
C ASP A 129 -3.11 13.13 -4.53
N GLU A 130 -2.89 11.90 -4.99
CA GLU A 130 -3.68 10.75 -4.55
C GLU A 130 -3.42 10.41 -3.08
N LEU A 131 -2.17 10.50 -2.59
CA LEU A 131 -1.88 10.35 -1.16
C LEU A 131 -2.63 11.40 -0.32
N ALA A 132 -2.61 12.66 -0.77
CA ALA A 132 -3.38 13.71 -0.12
C ALA A 132 -4.90 13.43 -0.15
N ALA A 133 -5.42 12.88 -1.26
CA ALA A 133 -6.82 12.50 -1.38
C ALA A 133 -7.20 11.37 -0.40
N ILE A 134 -6.34 10.36 -0.22
CA ILE A 134 -6.54 9.29 0.78
C ILE A 134 -6.62 9.89 2.19
N HIS A 135 -5.71 10.82 2.52
CA HIS A 135 -5.67 11.49 3.83
C HIS A 135 -6.83 12.49 4.05
N ALA A 136 -7.65 12.74 3.04
CA ALA A 136 -8.86 13.56 3.11
C ALA A 136 -10.16 12.75 3.21
N LEU A 137 -10.09 11.41 3.16
CA LEU A 137 -11.27 10.56 3.24
C LEU A 137 -11.97 10.67 4.60
N ASP A 138 -13.31 10.71 4.56
CA ASP A 138 -14.12 10.64 5.77
C ASP A 138 -14.18 9.18 6.28
N VAL A 139 -13.39 8.91 7.32
CA VAL A 139 -13.27 7.59 7.94
C VAL A 139 -14.55 7.13 8.62
N ASN A 140 -15.42 8.06 9.04
CA ASN A 140 -16.71 7.73 9.62
C ASN A 140 -17.68 7.28 8.52
N ALA A 141 -17.70 7.99 7.39
CA ALA A 141 -18.48 7.58 6.22
C ALA A 141 -18.04 6.22 5.67
N ALA A 142 -16.74 5.89 5.79
CA ALA A 142 -16.19 4.57 5.45
C ALA A 142 -16.52 3.48 6.50
N GLY A 143 -17.04 3.83 7.69
CA GLY A 143 -17.24 2.88 8.79
C GLY A 143 -15.92 2.33 9.37
N LEU A 144 -14.84 3.11 9.30
CA LEU A 144 -13.48 2.73 9.69
C LEU A 144 -12.94 3.54 10.88
N ALA A 145 -13.80 4.21 11.63
CA ALA A 145 -13.43 5.00 12.80
C ALA A 145 -12.68 4.19 13.89
N ASP A 146 -12.92 2.87 13.96
CA ASP A 146 -12.30 1.96 14.94
C ASP A 146 -11.10 1.18 14.37
N LEU A 147 -10.59 1.54 13.18
CA LEU A 147 -9.53 0.78 12.49
C LEU A 147 -8.17 0.80 13.20
N GLY A 148 -7.95 1.73 14.13
CA GLY A 148 -6.71 1.89 14.86
C GLY A 148 -6.87 2.73 16.13
N ARG A 149 -5.73 3.02 16.78
CA ARG A 149 -5.65 3.89 17.95
C ARG A 149 -4.78 5.10 17.64
N PRO A 150 -5.35 6.22 17.20
CA PRO A 150 -4.55 7.36 16.76
C PRO A 150 -3.72 8.01 17.88
N GLU A 151 -4.16 7.94 19.13
CA GLU A 151 -3.41 8.51 20.26
C GLU A 151 -2.08 7.77 20.48
N GLY A 152 -1.00 8.52 20.62
CA GLY A 152 0.34 7.98 20.79
C GLY A 152 0.80 7.19 19.55
N TYR A 153 0.25 7.46 18.36
CA TYR A 153 0.55 6.70 17.15
C TYR A 153 2.04 6.76 16.82
N ILE A 154 2.61 7.95 16.77
CA ILE A 154 3.99 8.18 16.33
C ILE A 154 4.96 7.42 17.25
N ALA A 155 4.91 7.69 18.56
CA ALA A 155 5.77 7.04 19.54
C ALA A 155 5.67 5.51 19.47
N ARG A 156 4.45 4.98 19.33
CA ARG A 156 4.20 3.55 19.24
C ARG A 156 4.78 2.92 17.97
N GLN A 157 4.78 3.64 16.84
CA GLN A 157 5.42 3.15 15.62
C GLN A 157 6.93 3.07 15.81
N ILE A 158 7.57 4.12 16.34
CA ILE A 158 9.02 4.11 16.60
C ILE A 158 9.39 2.94 17.51
N ASP A 159 8.73 2.84 18.66
CA ASP A 159 8.86 1.73 19.61
C ASP A 159 8.70 0.34 18.96
N GLY A 160 7.71 0.22 18.08
CA GLY A 160 7.38 -1.02 17.37
C GLY A 160 8.50 -1.45 16.42
N TRP A 161 8.97 -0.52 15.58
CA TRP A 161 10.04 -0.76 14.62
C TRP A 161 11.38 -1.01 15.31
N THR A 162 11.73 -0.23 16.33
CA THR A 162 12.94 -0.46 17.14
C THR A 162 12.96 -1.87 17.74
N ARG A 163 11.84 -2.33 18.32
CA ARG A 163 11.76 -3.70 18.86
C ARG A 163 11.83 -4.77 17.78
N ARG A 164 11.27 -4.53 16.58
CA ARG A 164 11.38 -5.48 15.46
C ARG A 164 12.82 -5.59 14.98
N TYR A 165 13.50 -4.45 14.80
CA TYR A 165 14.91 -4.40 14.46
C TYR A 165 15.76 -5.18 15.46
N GLN A 166 15.63 -4.89 16.77
CA GLN A 166 16.39 -5.57 17.83
C GLN A 166 16.17 -7.09 17.85
N ARG A 167 14.95 -7.56 17.52
CA ARG A 167 14.65 -9.00 17.45
C ARG A 167 15.17 -9.67 16.19
N ALA A 168 15.32 -8.92 15.10
CA ALA A 168 15.81 -9.41 13.82
C ALA A 168 17.33 -9.21 13.64
N GLN A 169 17.99 -8.56 14.60
CA GLN A 169 19.39 -8.18 14.51
C GLN A 169 20.29 -9.41 14.36
N THR A 170 21.06 -9.44 13.27
CA THR A 170 22.13 -10.42 13.03
C THR A 170 23.50 -9.85 13.37
N ASP A 171 23.68 -8.54 13.15
CA ASP A 171 24.93 -7.81 13.31
C ASP A 171 24.71 -6.46 14.02
N GLY A 172 25.75 -5.95 14.67
CA GLY A 172 25.73 -4.60 15.23
C GLY A 172 25.80 -3.54 14.13
N ILE A 173 24.76 -2.71 13.99
CA ILE A 173 24.71 -1.60 13.03
C ILE A 173 24.49 -0.30 13.82
N PRO A 174 25.57 0.35 14.30
CA PRO A 174 25.47 1.52 15.18
C PRO A 174 24.63 2.67 14.60
N GLN A 175 24.54 2.77 13.27
CA GLN A 175 23.73 3.78 12.58
C GLN A 175 22.23 3.57 12.80
N LEU A 176 21.75 2.32 12.85
CA LEU A 176 20.34 2.01 13.13
C LEU A 176 20.01 2.27 14.61
N ASP A 177 20.93 1.95 15.52
CA ASP A 177 20.77 2.30 16.94
C ASP A 177 20.72 3.81 17.16
N ALA A 178 21.57 4.57 16.44
CA ALA A 178 21.57 6.02 16.46
C ALA A 178 20.28 6.61 15.87
N ALA A 179 19.78 6.07 14.75
CA ALA A 179 18.52 6.49 14.14
C ALA A 179 17.32 6.24 15.08
N ALA A 180 17.24 5.05 15.68
CA ALA A 180 16.21 4.72 16.67
C ALA A 180 16.24 5.70 17.86
N SER A 181 17.42 5.96 18.40
CA SER A 181 17.61 6.88 19.53
C SER A 181 17.22 8.32 19.16
N TRP A 182 17.59 8.77 17.96
CA TRP A 182 17.24 10.09 17.46
C TRP A 182 15.73 10.23 17.25
N LEU A 183 15.06 9.23 16.65
CA LEU A 183 13.60 9.22 16.47
C LEU A 183 12.87 9.30 17.82
N HIS A 184 13.35 8.58 18.84
CA HIS A 184 12.77 8.69 20.19
C HIS A 184 12.94 10.08 20.82
N ALA A 185 14.08 10.73 20.59
CA ALA A 185 14.38 12.04 21.17
C ALA A 185 13.72 13.23 20.45
N ASN A 186 13.26 13.04 19.21
CA ASN A 186 12.77 14.11 18.33
C ASN A 186 11.31 13.93 17.90
N LEU A 187 10.49 13.26 18.73
CA LEU A 187 9.07 13.06 18.42
C LEU A 187 8.37 14.41 18.16
N PRO A 188 7.72 14.59 17.00
CA PRO A 188 6.95 15.80 16.72
C PRO A 188 5.66 15.81 17.55
N ALA A 189 5.04 17.00 17.65
CA ALA A 189 3.68 17.10 18.16
C ALA A 189 2.71 16.33 17.27
N GLU A 190 1.74 15.63 17.86
CA GLU A 190 0.73 14.88 17.13
C GLU A 190 -0.17 15.82 16.30
N ALA A 191 -0.51 15.41 15.09
CA ALA A 191 -1.52 16.06 14.27
C ALA A 191 -2.83 15.24 14.26
N ASP A 192 -3.90 15.82 13.72
CA ASP A 192 -5.16 15.11 13.52
C ASP A 192 -4.94 13.85 12.69
N ALA A 193 -5.43 12.73 13.22
CA ALA A 193 -5.30 11.45 12.56
C ALA A 193 -6.22 11.34 11.34
N THR A 194 -5.73 10.65 10.32
CA THR A 194 -6.48 10.31 9.11
C THR A 194 -6.40 8.81 8.88
N LEU A 195 -7.16 8.33 7.90
CA LEU A 195 -6.76 7.08 7.27
C LEU A 195 -5.39 7.27 6.64
N ILE A 196 -4.49 6.34 6.91
CA ILE A 196 -3.19 6.22 6.26
C ILE A 196 -3.08 4.84 5.62
N HIS A 197 -2.47 4.77 4.46
CA HIS A 197 -2.19 3.52 3.74
C HIS A 197 -1.06 2.74 4.40
N ASN A 198 -0.02 3.44 4.84
CA ASN A 198 1.15 2.92 5.56
C ASN A 198 2.08 2.02 4.70
N ASP A 199 1.85 1.97 3.38
CA ASP A 199 2.69 1.30 2.36
C ASP A 199 2.57 1.98 0.99
N TYR A 200 2.32 3.29 0.97
CA TYR A 200 1.95 3.97 -0.26
C TYR A 200 3.17 4.25 -1.14
N LYS A 201 3.24 3.57 -2.29
CA LYS A 201 4.32 3.68 -3.28
C LYS A 201 3.83 3.28 -4.68
N HIS A 202 4.68 3.48 -5.69
CA HIS A 202 4.30 3.35 -7.09
C HIS A 202 3.87 1.94 -7.54
N ASP A 203 4.35 0.87 -6.91
CA ASP A 203 3.95 -0.50 -7.27
C ASP A 203 2.57 -0.89 -6.70
N ASN A 204 2.01 -0.06 -5.81
CA ASN A 204 0.68 -0.18 -5.23
C ASN A 204 -0.35 0.70 -5.96
N VAL A 205 0.03 1.45 -7.00
CA VAL A 205 -0.93 2.19 -7.84
C VAL A 205 -1.13 1.53 -9.19
N VAL A 206 -2.38 1.48 -9.63
CA VAL A 206 -2.77 1.02 -10.97
C VAL A 206 -3.08 2.23 -11.82
N LEU A 207 -2.41 2.33 -12.96
CA LEU A 207 -2.52 3.41 -13.92
C LEU A 207 -3.40 3.02 -15.10
N ALA A 208 -4.06 4.00 -15.69
CA ALA A 208 -4.86 3.78 -16.90
C ALA A 208 -3.95 3.47 -18.10
N PRO A 209 -4.23 2.43 -18.92
CA PRO A 209 -3.39 2.09 -20.08
C PRO A 209 -3.27 3.17 -21.16
N ASP A 210 -4.27 4.04 -21.27
CA ASP A 210 -4.37 5.16 -22.21
C ASP A 210 -3.74 6.45 -21.68
N ASP A 211 -3.58 6.58 -20.36
CA ASP A 211 -2.92 7.70 -19.70
C ASP A 211 -2.24 7.24 -18.40
N LEU A 212 -0.92 7.06 -18.47
CA LEU A 212 -0.10 6.63 -17.33
C LEU A 212 0.00 7.69 -16.22
N THR A 213 -0.63 8.86 -16.35
CA THR A 213 -0.71 9.86 -15.28
C THR A 213 -2.03 9.81 -14.51
N ARG A 214 -2.96 8.94 -14.94
CA ARG A 214 -4.26 8.73 -14.30
C ARG A 214 -4.24 7.47 -13.44
N ILE A 215 -4.34 7.65 -12.12
CA ILE A 215 -4.49 6.55 -11.16
C ILE A 215 -5.94 6.07 -11.17
N ILE A 216 -6.14 4.78 -11.42
CA ILE A 216 -7.45 4.12 -11.48
C ILE A 216 -7.69 3.17 -10.32
N ALA A 217 -6.64 2.73 -9.62
CA ALA A 217 -6.79 2.03 -8.34
C ALA A 217 -5.56 2.17 -7.45
N VAL A 218 -5.79 2.02 -6.13
CA VAL A 218 -4.75 1.89 -5.10
C VAL A 218 -4.93 0.55 -4.40
N LEU A 219 -3.85 -0.22 -4.34
CA LEU A 219 -3.83 -1.62 -3.91
C LEU A 219 -3.13 -1.77 -2.55
N ASP A 220 -3.28 -2.96 -1.97
CA ASP A 220 -2.56 -3.41 -0.77
C ASP A 220 -2.83 -2.61 0.52
N TRP A 221 -4.10 -2.54 0.89
CA TRP A 221 -4.59 -1.89 2.10
C TRP A 221 -4.34 -2.69 3.40
N GLU A 222 -3.47 -3.71 3.39
CA GLU A 222 -3.29 -4.60 4.55
C GLU A 222 -2.68 -3.88 5.76
N MET A 223 -1.85 -2.85 5.53
CA MET A 223 -1.19 -2.07 6.57
C MET A 223 -1.92 -0.79 6.97
N CYS A 224 -3.03 -0.45 6.30
CA CYS A 224 -3.70 0.82 6.53
C CYS A 224 -4.21 0.95 7.97
N THR A 225 -4.28 2.15 8.53
CA THR A 225 -4.74 2.36 9.90
C THR A 225 -5.17 3.82 10.09
N LEU A 226 -5.54 4.18 11.33
CA LEU A 226 -5.70 5.58 11.72
C LEU A 226 -4.41 6.07 12.37
N GLY A 227 -3.84 7.13 11.83
CA GLY A 227 -2.57 7.66 12.29
C GLY A 227 -2.26 9.04 11.70
N ASP A 228 -1.08 9.55 12.05
CA ASP A 228 -0.62 10.84 11.56
C ASP A 228 -0.28 10.73 10.06
N PRO A 229 -0.92 11.53 9.18
CA PRO A 229 -0.70 11.46 7.73
C PRO A 229 0.75 11.75 7.32
N ARG A 230 1.50 12.47 8.15
CA ARG A 230 2.91 12.78 7.89
C ARG A 230 3.80 11.56 8.02
N MET A 231 3.40 10.55 8.82
CA MET A 231 4.12 9.28 8.91
C MET A 231 4.00 8.49 7.60
N ASP A 232 2.83 8.50 6.97
CA ASP A 232 2.61 7.84 5.67
C ASP A 232 3.33 8.58 4.54
N LEU A 233 3.31 9.92 4.55
CA LEU A 233 4.17 10.73 3.69
C LEU A 233 5.64 10.37 3.88
N GLY A 234 6.10 10.23 5.13
CA GLY A 234 7.46 9.80 5.47
C GLY A 234 7.83 8.47 4.83
N THR A 235 6.95 7.47 4.93
CA THR A 235 7.11 6.18 4.26
C THR A 235 7.19 6.33 2.74
N THR A 236 6.32 7.13 2.12
CA THR A 236 6.41 7.43 0.68
C THR A 236 7.75 8.10 0.30
N LEU A 237 8.25 9.03 1.11
CA LEU A 237 9.56 9.66 0.89
C LEU A 237 10.72 8.67 1.00
N GLY A 238 10.61 7.65 1.86
CA GLY A 238 11.57 6.56 1.97
C GLY A 238 11.65 5.70 0.70
N TYR A 239 10.54 5.54 -0.01
CA TYR A 239 10.50 4.88 -1.33
C TYR A 239 10.87 5.82 -2.49
N TRP A 240 10.89 7.13 -2.27
CA TRP A 240 11.15 8.12 -3.29
C TRP A 240 12.66 8.32 -3.46
N ILE A 241 13.25 7.57 -4.38
CA ILE A 241 14.69 7.61 -4.64
C ILE A 241 15.04 8.74 -5.61
N GLU A 242 16.05 9.52 -5.28
CA GLU A 242 16.66 10.55 -6.10
C GLU A 242 17.97 10.06 -6.74
N PRO A 243 18.45 10.68 -7.84
CA PRO A 243 19.63 10.20 -8.57
C PRO A 243 20.94 10.16 -7.77
N ASP A 244 21.05 10.90 -6.67
CA ASP A 244 22.22 10.98 -5.80
C ASP A 244 22.18 10.02 -4.60
N ASP A 245 21.09 9.26 -4.43
CA ASP A 245 20.99 8.23 -3.40
C ASP A 245 21.89 7.01 -3.70
N PRO A 246 22.17 6.16 -2.68
CA PRO A 246 22.94 4.94 -2.86
C PRO A 246 22.42 4.04 -4.00
N PRO A 247 23.27 3.54 -4.91
CA PRO A 247 22.85 2.75 -6.07
C PRO A 247 22.02 1.51 -5.76
N ALA A 248 22.23 0.91 -4.57
CA ALA A 248 21.44 -0.23 -4.11
C ALA A 248 19.94 0.09 -3.98
N LEU A 249 19.59 1.32 -3.58
CA LEU A 249 18.20 1.77 -3.44
C LEU A 249 17.56 2.00 -4.82
N ALA A 250 18.32 2.55 -5.78
CA ALA A 250 17.84 2.73 -7.15
C ALA A 250 17.45 1.39 -7.81
N GLY A 251 18.17 0.30 -7.51
CA GLY A 251 17.81 -1.03 -7.99
C GLY A 251 16.48 -1.57 -7.43
N MET A 252 16.09 -1.14 -6.23
CA MET A 252 14.86 -1.60 -5.55
C MET A 252 13.65 -0.71 -5.83
N PHE A 253 13.84 0.61 -5.92
CA PHE A 253 12.75 1.60 -5.99
C PHE A 253 12.94 2.67 -7.08
N GLY A 254 13.86 2.47 -8.03
CA GLY A 254 14.32 3.49 -8.97
C GLY A 254 13.34 3.97 -10.05
N LEU A 255 12.02 3.82 -9.89
CA LEU A 255 11.08 4.48 -10.79
C LEU A 255 11.18 6.01 -10.67
N THR A 256 11.49 6.52 -9.47
CA THR A 256 11.55 7.95 -9.19
C THR A 256 12.89 8.61 -9.56
N THR A 257 13.84 7.84 -10.09
CA THR A 257 15.10 8.38 -10.61
C THR A 257 15.01 8.77 -12.09
N LEU A 258 13.86 8.51 -12.73
CA LEU A 258 13.62 8.89 -14.13
C LEU A 258 13.67 10.42 -14.29
N PRO A 259 14.24 10.94 -15.40
CA PRO A 259 14.30 12.37 -15.64
C PRO A 259 12.92 13.03 -15.57
N GLY A 260 12.84 14.17 -14.88
CA GLY A 260 11.59 14.93 -14.71
C GLY A 260 10.74 14.53 -13.52
N THR A 261 11.04 13.43 -12.83
CA THR A 261 10.38 13.08 -11.57
C THR A 261 10.60 14.19 -10.51
N PRO A 262 9.58 14.53 -9.70
CA PRO A 262 9.74 15.45 -8.56
C PRO A 262 10.82 14.98 -7.58
N THR A 263 11.54 15.94 -6.98
CA THR A 263 12.40 15.68 -5.81
C THR A 263 11.56 15.38 -4.58
N ARG A 264 12.15 14.84 -3.50
CA ARG A 264 11.47 14.71 -2.20
C ARG A 264 10.99 16.06 -1.68
N ALA A 265 11.75 17.13 -1.91
CA ALA A 265 11.35 18.49 -1.54
C ALA A 265 10.10 18.94 -2.32
N ASP A 266 10.03 18.63 -3.63
CA ASP A 266 8.83 18.87 -4.42
C ASP A 266 7.63 18.04 -3.96
N VAL A 267 7.85 16.79 -3.56
CA VAL A 267 6.82 15.90 -3.01
C VAL A 267 6.23 16.49 -1.74
N VAL A 268 7.07 16.90 -0.78
CA VAL A 268 6.63 17.54 0.47
C VAL A 268 5.83 18.81 0.19
N ARG A 269 6.36 19.69 -0.69
CA ARG A 269 5.70 20.93 -1.07
C ARG A 269 4.33 20.66 -1.72
N ARG A 270 4.27 19.74 -2.69
CA ARG A 270 3.03 19.38 -3.38
C ARG A 270 2.01 18.79 -2.42
N TYR A 271 2.45 17.92 -1.52
CA TYR A 271 1.57 17.31 -0.52
C TYR A 271 0.95 18.39 0.39
N GLY A 272 1.77 19.33 0.90
CA GLY A 272 1.27 20.45 1.71
C GLY A 272 0.27 21.33 0.95
N GLU A 273 0.57 21.66 -0.31
CA GLU A 273 -0.34 22.42 -1.20
C GLU A 273 -1.68 21.71 -1.42
N THR A 274 -1.66 20.41 -1.76
CA THR A 274 -2.87 19.66 -2.11
C THR A 274 -3.71 19.29 -0.88
N SER A 275 -3.07 18.94 0.24
CA SER A 275 -3.77 18.55 1.47
C SER A 275 -4.22 19.75 2.31
N GLY A 276 -3.64 20.93 2.09
CA GLY A 276 -3.83 22.10 2.97
C GLY A 276 -3.23 21.93 4.36
N ARG A 277 -2.42 20.90 4.59
CA ARG A 277 -1.80 20.59 5.89
C ARG A 277 -0.42 21.22 5.99
N ASP A 278 -0.08 21.67 7.20
CA ASP A 278 1.30 22.01 7.53
C ASP A 278 2.08 20.72 7.80
N VAL A 279 3.07 20.44 6.94
CA VAL A 279 3.94 19.27 7.09
C VAL A 279 5.01 19.50 8.18
N GLY A 280 5.35 20.76 8.47
CA GLY A 280 6.48 21.11 9.32
C GLY A 280 7.83 20.69 8.71
N ASP A 281 8.80 20.40 9.57
CA ASP A 281 10.09 19.83 9.14
C ASP A 281 9.91 18.35 8.75
N PRO A 282 10.12 17.97 7.47
CA PRO A 282 9.92 16.62 7.02
C PRO A 282 11.01 15.65 7.50
N LEU A 283 12.11 16.13 8.09
CA LEU A 283 13.26 15.31 8.46
C LEU A 283 12.86 14.13 9.36
N PHE A 284 12.05 14.37 10.39
CA PHE A 284 11.61 13.30 11.28
C PHE A 284 10.87 12.19 10.51
N PHE A 285 9.93 12.58 9.66
CA PHE A 285 9.10 11.64 8.90
C PHE A 285 9.91 10.90 7.82
N TYR A 286 10.85 11.58 7.18
CA TYR A 286 11.76 10.94 6.24
C TYR A 286 12.68 9.92 6.93
N VAL A 287 13.29 10.28 8.07
CA VAL A 287 14.11 9.36 8.86
C VAL A 287 13.28 8.16 9.31
N TYR A 288 12.03 8.37 9.74
CA TYR A 288 11.10 7.27 10.02
C TYR A 288 10.85 6.38 8.79
N GLY A 289 10.63 6.97 7.61
CA GLY A 289 10.34 6.23 6.39
C GLY A 289 11.47 5.33 5.90
N VAL A 290 12.72 5.66 6.23
CA VAL A 290 13.90 4.86 5.87
C VAL A 290 14.44 3.98 7.00
N PHE A 291 13.87 4.07 8.20
CA PHE A 291 14.24 3.29 9.39
C PHE A 291 13.46 1.98 9.48
#